data_AF-A0A5A7N846-F1
#
_entry.id   AF-A0A5A7N846-F1
#
_cell.length_a   1.000
_cell.length_b   1.000
_cell.length_c   1.000
_cell.angle_alpha   90.00
_cell.angle_beta   90.00
_cell.angle_gamma   90.00
#
_symmetry.space_group_name_H-M   'P 1'
#
loop_
_entity.id
_entity.type
_entity.pdbx_description
1 polymer ?
#
loop_
_entity_poly.entity_id
_entity_poly.type
_entity_poly.pdbx_seq_one_letter_code
_entity_poly.pdbx_strand_id
1 'polypeptide(L)'
;MAAFSGRFPATRLRRTRATQWSRRLVAETRLGPNDLIWPVFITAGDADQPIESMPDVSRFCLASIADQARMAADLGIPVIALFPNTPTALRSMMAARR
;
A
#
# COMPACT_ATOMS: atom_id res chain seq x y z
N MET A 1 31.97 -6.75 5.81
CA MET A 1 30.91 -6.29 6.74
C MET A 1 31.55 -6.06 8.11
N ALA A 2 31.84 -4.80 8.46
CA ALA A 2 32.61 -4.51 9.67
C ALA A 2 31.74 -4.70 10.92
N ALA A 3 32.15 -5.61 11.81
CA ALA A 3 31.52 -5.79 13.10
C ALA A 3 31.78 -4.56 13.99
N PHE A 4 30.72 -3.96 14.50
CA PHE A 4 30.78 -2.82 15.40
C PHE A 4 31.46 -3.21 16.73
N SER A 5 32.69 -2.73 16.94
CA SER A 5 33.62 -3.19 18.01
C SER A 5 33.52 -2.40 19.33
N GLY A 6 32.33 -1.88 19.65
CA GLY A 6 32.16 -1.06 20.85
C GLY A 6 31.74 -1.87 22.08
N ARG A 7 32.61 -2.02 23.09
CA ARG A 7 32.23 -2.60 24.39
C ARG A 7 31.45 -1.59 25.24
N PHE A 8 30.46 -2.08 25.99
CA PHE A 8 29.84 -1.31 27.06
C PHE A 8 30.86 -1.07 28.20
N PRO A 9 30.90 0.10 28.86
CA PRO A 9 30.00 1.26 28.72
C PRO A 9 30.47 2.32 27.73
N ALA A 10 31.65 2.17 27.12
CA ALA A 10 32.22 3.12 26.18
C ALA A 10 31.29 3.36 24.99
N THR A 11 30.67 2.28 24.51
CA THR A 11 29.69 2.33 23.44
C THR A 11 28.29 2.00 23.95
N ARG A 12 27.35 2.93 23.72
CA ARG A 12 25.94 2.81 24.13
C ARG A 12 25.03 3.08 22.95
N LEU A 13 24.52 2.02 22.35
CA LEU A 13 23.60 2.09 21.19
C LEU A 13 22.28 2.83 21.49
N ARG A 14 21.96 3.03 22.77
CA ARG A 14 20.81 3.85 23.18
C ARG A 14 21.03 5.35 22.97
N ARG A 15 22.29 5.83 22.86
CA ARG A 15 22.59 7.25 22.64
C ARG A 15 21.99 7.77 21.34
N THR A 16 22.15 7.02 20.25
CA THR A 16 21.59 7.39 18.94
C THR A 16 20.06 7.34 18.90
N ARG A 17 19.44 6.67 19.88
CA ARG A 17 17.98 6.53 20.02
C ARG A 17 17.34 7.55 20.98
N ALA A 18 18.14 8.39 21.64
CA ALA A 18 17.65 9.28 22.71
C ALA A 18 16.68 10.36 22.20
N THR A 19 16.95 10.94 21.03
CA THR A 19 16.17 12.05 20.47
C THR A 19 15.67 11.72 19.07
N GLN A 20 14.58 12.37 18.65
CA GLN A 20 14.01 12.19 17.30
C GLN A 20 15.01 12.57 16.19
N TRP A 21 15.72 13.69 16.35
CA TRP A 21 16.69 14.15 15.35
C TRP A 21 17.84 13.15 15.18
N SER A 22 18.33 12.57 16.27
CA SER A 22 19.41 11.57 16.24
C SER A 22 18.94 10.29 15.54
N ARG A 23 17.72 9.82 15.85
CA ARG A 23 17.14 8.65 15.16
C ARG A 23 16.96 8.90 13.66
N ARG A 24 16.54 10.09 13.27
CA ARG A 24 16.39 10.48 11.86
C ARG A 24 17.73 10.53 11.10
N LEU A 25 18.81 10.95 11.75
CA LEU A 25 20.15 10.99 11.15
C LEU A 25 20.69 9.59 10.87
N VAL A 26 20.46 8.64 11.77
CA VAL A 26 20.98 7.26 11.65
C VAL A 26 19.99 6.28 11.01
N ALA A 27 18.83 6.74 10.55
CA ALA A 27 17.82 5.88 9.93
C ALA A 27 18.32 5.33 8.59
N GLU A 28 18.36 4.01 8.48
CA GLU A 28 18.81 3.29 7.27
C GLU A 28 17.71 3.23 6.20
N THR A 29 16.44 3.17 6.62
CA THR A 29 15.29 3.06 5.73
C THR A 29 14.43 4.31 5.79
N ARG A 30 13.93 4.74 4.63
CA ARG A 30 12.88 5.75 4.49
C ARG A 30 11.80 5.18 3.58
N LEU A 31 10.55 5.46 3.91
CA LEU A 31 9.38 5.11 3.09
C LEU A 31 8.72 6.41 2.65
N GLY A 32 8.39 6.52 1.38
CA GLY A 32 7.61 7.61 0.81
C GLY A 32 6.44 7.09 -0.03
N PRO A 33 5.57 8.00 -0.51
CA PRO A 33 4.44 7.63 -1.38
C PRO A 33 4.86 6.87 -2.65
N ASN A 34 6.06 7.16 -3.17
CA ASN A 34 6.63 6.51 -4.34
C ASN A 34 6.93 5.01 -4.15
N ASP A 35 6.98 4.54 -2.90
CA ASP A 35 7.22 3.13 -2.57
C ASP A 35 5.89 2.34 -2.44
N LEU A 36 4.74 3.01 -2.60
CA LEU A 36 3.42 2.42 -2.39
C LEU A 36 2.74 2.01 -3.70
N ILE A 37 2.00 0.90 -3.64
CA ILE A 37 1.07 0.45 -4.68
C ILE A 37 -0.30 0.34 -4.04
N TRP A 38 -1.31 0.97 -4.63
CA TRP A 38 -2.68 0.94 -4.09
C TRP A 38 -3.53 -0.11 -4.82
N PRO A 39 -3.90 -1.24 -4.18
CA PRO A 39 -4.84 -2.19 -4.76
C PRO A 39 -6.28 -1.66 -4.72
N VAL A 40 -6.95 -1.71 -5.86
CA VAL A 40 -8.33 -1.23 -6.04
C VAL A 40 -9.19 -2.34 -6.62
N PHE A 41 -10.34 -2.58 -5.99
CA PHE A 41 -11.31 -3.59 -6.42
C PHE A 41 -12.37 -2.95 -7.32
N ILE A 42 -12.65 -3.57 -8.46
CA ILE A 42 -13.62 -3.06 -9.44
C ILE A 42 -14.84 -3.97 -9.48
N THR A 43 -16.04 -3.39 -9.50
CA THR A 43 -17.30 -4.11 -9.72
C THR A 43 -17.96 -3.66 -11.02
N ALA A 44 -18.72 -4.56 -11.64
CA ALA A 44 -19.52 -4.27 -12.84
C ALA A 44 -20.89 -3.63 -12.50
N GLY A 45 -21.22 -3.47 -11.22
CA GLY A 45 -22.45 -2.79 -10.80
C GLY A 45 -22.36 -1.27 -10.98
N ASP A 46 -23.51 -0.60 -10.87
CA ASP A 46 -23.62 0.85 -11.11
C ASP A 46 -23.17 1.71 -9.92
N ALA A 47 -23.00 1.10 -8.74
CA ALA A 47 -22.64 1.79 -7.51
C ALA A 47 -21.52 1.07 -6.76
N ASP A 48 -20.79 1.83 -5.94
CA ASP A 48 -19.74 1.33 -5.07
C ASP A 48 -20.31 0.42 -3.99
N GLN A 49 -19.62 -0.68 -3.72
CA GLN A 49 -20.05 -1.71 -2.77
C GLN A 49 -19.02 -1.87 -1.65
N PRO A 50 -19.37 -1.56 -0.38
CA PRO A 50 -18.46 -1.77 0.73
C PRO A 50 -18.14 -3.26 0.91
N ILE A 51 -16.91 -3.57 1.33
CA ILE A 51 -16.47 -4.93 1.62
C ILE A 51 -16.54 -5.13 3.14
N GLU A 52 -17.50 -5.91 3.61
CA GLU A 52 -17.73 -6.11 5.05
C GLU A 52 -16.50 -6.66 5.81
N SER A 53 -15.74 -7.55 5.18
CA SER A 53 -14.52 -8.12 5.78
C SER A 53 -13.31 -7.18 5.76
N MET A 54 -13.40 -6.06 5.04
CA MET A 54 -12.33 -5.07 4.91
C MET A 54 -12.91 -3.67 5.14
N PRO A 55 -13.04 -3.24 6.42
CA PRO A 55 -13.52 -1.91 6.75
C PRO A 55 -12.75 -0.83 5.99
N ASP A 56 -13.46 0.22 5.58
CA ASP A 56 -12.95 1.35 4.77
C ASP A 56 -12.51 1.00 3.34
N VAL A 57 -12.70 -0.25 2.89
CA VAL A 57 -12.44 -0.68 1.52
C VAL A 57 -13.74 -0.98 0.79
N SER A 58 -13.87 -0.44 -0.41
CA SER A 58 -15.02 -0.66 -1.29
C SER A 58 -14.60 -1.23 -2.64
N ARG A 59 -15.54 -1.93 -3.29
CA ARG A 59 -15.46 -2.26 -4.71
C ARG A 59 -16.05 -1.09 -5.48
N PHE A 60 -15.24 -0.45 -6.29
CA PHE A 60 -15.63 0.75 -7.05
C PHE A 60 -16.30 0.35 -8.36
N CYS A 61 -17.35 1.08 -8.74
CA CYS A 61 -17.91 0.97 -10.07
C CYS A 61 -17.00 1.66 -11.11
N LEU A 62 -17.26 1.44 -12.39
CA LEU A 62 -16.48 2.04 -13.47
C LEU A 62 -16.58 3.57 -13.53
N ALA A 63 -17.66 4.16 -12.99
CA ALA A 63 -17.83 5.61 -12.97
C ALA A 63 -16.95 6.28 -11.90
N SER A 64 -16.82 5.69 -10.71
CA SER A 64 -16.09 6.27 -9.57
C SER A 64 -14.59 6.00 -9.59
N ILE A 65 -14.12 5.02 -10.38
CA ILE A 65 -12.72 4.60 -10.38
C ILE A 65 -11.75 5.71 -10.83
N ALA A 66 -12.18 6.60 -11.73
CA ALA A 66 -11.37 7.71 -12.21
C ALA A 66 -11.10 8.72 -11.08
N ASP A 67 -12.06 8.93 -10.19
CA ASP A 67 -11.91 9.80 -9.01
C ASP A 67 -10.93 9.18 -8.01
N GLN A 68 -10.98 7.86 -7.81
CA GLN A 68 -9.99 7.15 -6.98
C GLN A 68 -8.59 7.27 -7.57
N ALA A 69 -8.45 7.15 -8.90
CA ALA A 69 -7.16 7.31 -9.55
C ALA A 69 -6.59 8.73 -9.40
N ARG A 70 -7.45 9.75 -9.45
CA ARG A 70 -7.06 11.14 -9.19
C ARG A 70 -6.61 11.33 -7.75
N MET A 71 -7.36 10.81 -6.78
CA MET A 71 -6.97 10.84 -5.36
C MET A 71 -5.61 10.17 -5.12
N ALA A 72 -5.35 9.03 -5.77
CA ALA A 72 -4.05 8.35 -5.68
C ALA A 72 -2.90 9.25 -6.17
N ALA A 73 -3.12 9.93 -7.31
CA ALA A 73 -2.14 10.83 -7.89
C ALA A 73 -1.90 12.06 -6.99
N ASP A 74 -2.94 12.65 -6.42
CA ASP A 74 -2.85 13.79 -5.50
C ASP A 74 -2.08 13.42 -4.22
N LEU A 75 -2.15 12.16 -3.78
CA LEU A 75 -1.39 11.61 -2.65
C LEU A 75 0.05 11.21 -3.02
N GLY A 76 0.42 11.29 -4.31
CA GLY A 76 1.75 10.93 -4.81
C GLY A 76 1.98 9.42 -4.93
N ILE A 77 0.92 8.60 -4.99
CA ILE A 77 1.03 7.16 -5.19
C ILE A 77 1.20 6.89 -6.70
N PRO A 78 2.31 6.28 -7.14
CA PRO A 78 2.62 6.17 -8.56
C PRO A 78 1.85 5.05 -9.29
N VAL A 79 1.38 4.03 -8.55
CA VAL A 79 0.83 2.81 -9.16
C VAL A 79 -0.45 2.37 -8.46
N ILE A 80 -1.44 2.00 -9.29
CA ILE A 80 -2.69 1.38 -8.88
C ILE A 80 -2.74 -0.04 -9.44
N ALA A 81 -3.04 -1.01 -8.59
CA ALA A 81 -3.24 -2.41 -8.99
C ALA A 81 -4.73 -2.72 -9.06
N LEU A 82 -5.23 -3.06 -10.25
CA LEU A 82 -6.66 -3.28 -10.50
C LEU A 82 -7.05 -4.75 -10.33
N PHE A 83 -8.07 -5.00 -9.52
CA PHE A 83 -8.62 -6.33 -9.27
C PHE A 83 -10.11 -6.40 -9.60
N PRO A 84 -10.51 -7.02 -10.72
CA PRO A 84 -11.92 -7.13 -11.09
C PRO A 84 -12.65 -8.18 -10.25
N ASN A 85 -13.81 -7.81 -9.72
CA ASN A 85 -14.75 -8.73 -9.08
C ASN A 85 -15.66 -9.37 -10.14
N THR A 86 -15.15 -10.39 -10.82
CA THR A 86 -15.89 -11.08 -11.88
C THR A 86 -17.11 -11.84 -11.33
N PRO A 87 -18.32 -11.58 -11.85
CA PRO A 87 -19.53 -12.32 -11.51
C PRO A 87 -19.36 -13.83 -11.68
N THR A 88 -19.95 -14.62 -10.78
CA THR A 88 -19.80 -16.09 -10.78
C THR A 88 -20.26 -16.73 -12.09
N ALA A 89 -21.30 -16.19 -12.72
CA ALA A 89 -21.84 -16.69 -13.99
C ALA A 89 -20.85 -16.59 -15.17
N LEU A 90 -19.83 -15.73 -15.07
CA LEU A 90 -18.79 -15.52 -16.07
C LEU A 90 -17.53 -16.35 -15.80
N ARG A 91 -17.45 -17.08 -14.67
CA ARG A 91 -16.31 -17.92 -14.34
C ARG A 91 -16.41 -19.25 -15.10
N SER A 92 -15.31 -19.69 -15.69
CA SER A 92 -15.19 -20.97 -16.38
C SER A 92 -13.98 -21.74 -15.86
N MET A 93 -14.00 -23.07 -15.97
CA MET A 93 -12.93 -23.94 -15.45
C MET A 93 -11.54 -23.58 -15.98
N MET A 94 -11.44 -23.18 -17.24
CA MET A 94 -10.19 -22.86 -17.93
C MET A 94 -9.93 -21.35 -18.06
N ALA A 95 -10.69 -20.50 -17.36
CA ALA A 95 -10.66 -19.04 -17.54
C ALA A 95 -10.81 -18.61 -19.02
N ALA A 96 -11.54 -19.40 -19.81
CA ALA A 96 -11.80 -19.11 -21.21
C ALA A 96 -12.68 -17.87 -21.33
N ARG A 97 -12.36 -17.01 -22.31
CA ARG A 97 -13.18 -15.87 -22.71
C ARG A 97 -14.49 -16.41 -23.29
N ARG A 98 -15.62 -16.09 -22.64
CA ARG A 98 -16.95 -16.25 -23.25
C ARG A 98 -17.19 -15.16 -24.27
#